data_AF-A0A538KAR8-F1
#
_entry.id   AF-A0A538KAR8-F1
#
_cell.length_a   1.000
_cell.length_b   1.000
_cell.length_c   1.000
_cell.angle_alpha   90.00
_cell.angle_beta   90.00
_cell.angle_gamma   90.00
#
_symmetry.space_group_name_H-M   'P 1'
#
loop_
_entity.id
_entity.type
_entity.pdbx_description
1 polymer ?
#
loop_
_entity_poly.entity_id
_entity_poly.type
_entity_poly.pdbx_seq_one_letter_code
_entity_poly.pdbx_strand_id
1 'polypeptide(L)'
;MERTNQARAIVPHVPARPRPTGRRVAHARVEIEVFEAFPYGILVVDRDRTILAANPAAVAILGDAASAEGRPGSSCELLGCRRPGPLEHVCLTEMAAEEGRALPEIRLDLPPAAPVRAAWVTAAPLDADGSRVLVELRPGDLRDRRRRTEPHWTTGARLRIYTFGGTRVESSEGSIGGRWLEQRPGQLFKYLLAERHRVVRREEIAETIWPGADRRILGSVRHFVHALRARLEPQRAPRESSSFILNVQGGYAIDRRHVYIDADDFEDQVRAGLDHLATGRVMLARERLESALTLYTGDFLADEPYADWAMVQRDALRRLAADALRALTAIARRSGDLDTAGQHLERLGELEPFDIDVHREIIGLCLARGRRSEALRRYAALRVRILRTFGEEVDFSLSDLRGAEEAADELDAAAEAGEA
;
A
#
# COMPACT_ATOMS: atom_id res chain seq x y z
N MET A 1 25.18 -36.36 -20.34
CA MET A 1 26.11 -35.26 -20.03
C MET A 1 25.27 -34.00 -19.94
N GLU A 2 25.20 -33.35 -18.78
CA GLU A 2 24.56 -32.02 -18.64
C GLU A 2 24.94 -31.31 -17.32
N ARG A 3 24.69 -29.99 -17.28
CA ARG A 3 25.28 -28.92 -16.44
C ARG A 3 24.21 -27.96 -15.88
N THR A 4 24.68 -26.98 -15.07
CA THR A 4 24.19 -25.57 -14.80
C THR A 4 23.14 -25.38 -13.69
N ASN A 5 22.92 -24.25 -12.98
CA ASN A 5 23.66 -23.15 -12.29
C ASN A 5 22.56 -22.14 -11.80
N GLN A 6 22.59 -21.52 -10.60
CA GLN A 6 22.18 -20.12 -10.31
C GLN A 6 22.06 -19.75 -8.81
N ALA A 7 22.14 -18.44 -8.55
CA ALA A 7 22.51 -17.72 -7.32
C ALA A 7 21.32 -17.24 -6.44
N ARG A 8 21.60 -16.94 -5.15
CA ARG A 8 20.65 -16.44 -4.13
C ARG A 8 20.95 -15.01 -3.66
N ALA A 9 19.90 -14.21 -3.54
CA ALA A 9 19.86 -12.92 -2.85
C ALA A 9 19.72 -13.11 -1.31
N ILE A 10 20.33 -12.21 -0.53
CA ILE A 10 20.42 -12.26 0.93
C ILE A 10 19.47 -11.19 1.53
N VAL A 11 18.51 -11.62 2.34
CA VAL A 11 17.71 -10.74 3.22
C VAL A 11 18.33 -10.81 4.62
N PRO A 12 18.65 -9.67 5.28
CA PRO A 12 19.27 -9.70 6.60
C PRO A 12 18.25 -10.01 7.71
N HIS A 13 18.55 -11.05 8.49
CA HIS A 13 17.82 -11.49 9.67
C HIS A 13 18.10 -10.55 10.86
N VAL A 14 17.06 -9.96 11.47
CA VAL A 14 17.17 -9.24 12.75
C VAL A 14 17.08 -10.25 13.90
N PRO A 15 18.07 -10.36 14.80
CA PRO A 15 18.05 -11.35 15.88
C PRO A 15 17.20 -10.87 17.08
N ALA A 16 16.51 -11.80 17.73
CA ALA A 16 15.78 -11.55 18.97
C ALA A 16 16.76 -11.16 20.11
N ARG A 17 16.41 -10.12 20.88
CA ARG A 17 17.24 -9.60 21.99
C ARG A 17 17.38 -10.64 23.12
N PRO A 18 18.60 -11.01 23.54
CA PRO A 18 18.79 -11.88 24.70
C PRO A 18 18.50 -11.14 26.01
N ARG A 19 17.99 -11.86 27.03
CA ARG A 19 17.70 -11.34 28.38
C ARG A 19 18.99 -10.81 29.05
N PRO A 20 19.02 -9.59 29.59
CA PRO A 20 20.28 -8.96 29.98
C PRO A 20 20.66 -9.20 31.44
N THR A 21 21.90 -9.65 31.65
CA THR A 21 22.67 -9.51 32.90
C THR A 21 23.76 -8.44 32.68
N GLY A 22 23.94 -7.53 33.65
CA GLY A 22 25.14 -6.69 33.83
C GLY A 22 25.37 -5.43 32.97
N ARG A 23 24.83 -5.30 31.75
CA ARG A 23 25.24 -4.23 30.79
C ARG A 23 24.47 -2.89 30.87
N ARG A 24 23.41 -2.76 31.68
CA ARG A 24 22.46 -1.62 31.61
C ARG A 24 22.98 -0.26 32.09
N VAL A 25 23.91 -0.21 33.06
CA VAL A 25 24.26 1.06 33.73
C VAL A 25 25.07 1.99 32.82
N ALA A 26 26.00 1.44 32.00
CA ALA A 26 26.78 2.25 31.07
C ALA A 26 25.95 2.77 29.88
N HIS A 27 24.97 1.99 29.41
CA HIS A 27 24.07 2.41 28.32
C HIS A 27 23.09 3.50 28.76
N ALA A 28 22.53 3.40 29.97
CA ALA A 28 21.61 4.42 30.49
C ALA A 28 22.26 5.82 30.60
N ARG A 29 23.56 5.87 30.94
CA ARG A 29 24.31 7.13 31.03
C ARG A 29 24.54 7.77 29.66
N VAL A 30 24.88 6.97 28.65
CA VAL A 30 25.03 7.43 27.26
C VAL A 30 23.69 7.87 26.67
N GLU A 31 22.59 7.17 26.97
CA GLU A 31 21.24 7.56 26.53
C GLU A 31 20.83 8.95 27.06
N ILE A 32 21.11 9.22 28.34
CA ILE A 32 20.86 10.54 28.95
C ILE A 32 21.79 11.60 28.34
N GLU A 33 23.09 11.31 28.22
CA GLU A 33 24.05 12.26 27.61
C GLU A 33 23.69 12.61 26.16
N VAL A 34 23.20 11.64 25.37
CA VAL A 34 22.72 11.88 24.00
C VAL A 34 21.45 12.72 23.99
N PHE A 35 20.49 12.45 24.89
CA PHE A 35 19.25 13.23 24.99
C PHE A 35 19.54 14.69 25.33
N GLU A 36 20.37 14.93 26.36
CA GLU A 36 20.76 16.26 26.84
C GLU A 36 21.59 17.04 25.81
N ALA A 37 22.52 16.37 25.12
CA ALA A 37 23.42 17.01 24.16
C ALA A 37 22.86 17.06 22.71
N PHE A 38 21.66 16.55 22.45
CA PHE A 38 21.11 16.54 21.10
C PHE A 38 20.91 17.97 20.56
N PRO A 39 21.36 18.28 19.33
CA PRO A 39 21.37 19.64 18.81
C PRO A 39 19.98 20.19 18.47
N TYR A 40 18.97 19.34 18.42
CA TYR A 40 17.57 19.70 18.17
C TYR A 40 16.71 19.40 19.40
N GLY A 41 15.55 20.03 19.48
CA GLY A 41 14.64 19.80 20.58
C GLY A 41 14.04 18.40 20.50
N ILE A 42 14.02 17.70 21.62
CA ILE A 42 13.34 16.42 21.80
C ILE A 42 12.32 16.58 22.93
N LEU A 43 11.09 16.18 22.64
CA LEU A 43 9.99 16.11 23.58
C LEU A 43 9.42 14.69 23.59
N VAL A 44 9.19 14.11 24.75
CA VAL A 44 8.52 12.80 24.91
C VAL A 44 7.16 13.05 25.53
N VAL A 45 6.11 12.51 24.91
CA VAL A 45 4.71 12.78 25.27
C VAL A 45 3.96 11.46 25.44
N ASP A 46 3.07 11.36 26.43
CA ASP A 46 2.19 10.20 26.61
C ASP A 46 0.85 10.33 25.84
N ARG A 47 -0.02 9.32 25.95
CA ARG A 47 -1.36 9.33 25.34
C ARG A 47 -2.31 10.40 25.89
N ASP A 48 -2.10 10.83 27.13
CA ASP A 48 -2.86 11.94 27.73
C ASP A 48 -2.37 13.31 27.25
N ARG A 49 -1.35 13.32 26.37
CA ARG A 49 -0.70 14.48 25.78
C ARG A 49 0.12 15.25 26.82
N THR A 50 0.51 14.58 27.88
CA THR A 50 1.38 15.08 28.95
C THR A 50 2.82 14.95 28.52
N ILE A 51 3.60 16.00 28.74
CA ILE A 51 5.04 15.99 28.51
C ILE A 51 5.71 15.17 29.61
N LEU A 52 6.39 14.09 29.21
CA LEU A 52 7.16 13.21 30.10
C LEU A 52 8.62 13.63 30.22
N ALA A 53 9.19 14.20 29.14
CA ALA A 53 10.56 14.69 29.12
C ALA A 53 10.76 15.73 28.02
N ALA A 54 11.64 16.71 28.26
CA ALA A 54 12.10 17.68 27.28
C ALA A 54 13.61 17.89 27.44
N ASN A 55 14.36 17.88 26.34
CA ASN A 55 15.79 18.18 26.41
C ASN A 55 16.06 19.70 26.40
N PRO A 56 17.28 20.17 26.72
CA PRO A 56 17.59 21.60 26.79
C PRO A 56 17.28 22.37 25.49
N ALA A 57 17.49 21.74 24.33
CA ALA A 57 17.16 22.34 23.03
C ALA A 57 15.64 22.52 22.83
N ALA A 58 14.79 21.61 23.33
CA ALA A 58 13.34 21.75 23.27
C ALA A 58 12.87 22.89 24.17
N VAL A 59 13.45 23.02 25.36
CA VAL A 59 13.17 24.12 26.29
C VAL A 59 13.58 25.47 25.68
N ALA A 60 14.71 25.52 24.98
CA ALA A 60 15.13 26.73 24.26
C ALA A 60 14.16 27.13 23.12
N ILE A 61 13.44 26.17 22.53
CA ILE A 61 12.48 26.40 21.43
C ILE A 61 11.09 26.77 21.96
N LEU A 62 10.58 26.00 22.93
CA LEU A 62 9.20 26.07 23.44
C LEU A 62 9.05 26.91 24.72
N GLY A 63 10.14 27.17 25.44
CA GLY A 63 10.18 27.88 26.72
C GLY A 63 10.09 26.95 27.94
N ASP A 64 10.21 27.54 29.12
CA ASP A 64 10.28 26.81 30.41
C ASP A 64 9.07 25.90 30.68
N ALA A 65 7.92 26.22 30.09
CA ALA A 65 6.71 25.40 30.15
C ALA A 65 6.90 23.98 29.56
N ALA A 66 7.91 23.75 28.71
CA ALA A 66 8.26 22.42 28.23
C ALA A 66 8.96 21.56 29.30
N SER A 67 9.56 22.18 30.32
CA SER A 67 10.20 21.47 31.46
C SER A 67 9.24 21.23 32.62
N ALA A 68 8.05 21.83 32.59
CA ALA A 68 7.07 21.68 33.64
C ALA A 68 6.35 20.33 33.50
N GLU A 69 6.77 19.35 34.30
CA GLU A 69 6.07 18.07 34.39
C GLU A 69 4.62 18.26 34.87
N GLY A 70 3.68 17.54 34.25
CA GLY A 70 2.45 17.16 34.96
C GLY A 70 1.15 17.92 34.68
N ARG A 71 0.90 18.40 33.45
CA ARG A 71 -0.49 18.73 33.04
C ARG A 71 -0.92 17.98 31.76
N PRO A 72 -2.06 17.26 31.79
CA PRO A 72 -2.64 16.67 30.58
C PRO A 72 -2.90 17.73 29.51
N GLY A 73 -2.59 17.41 28.25
CA GLY A 73 -2.77 18.36 27.13
C GLY A 73 -1.69 19.45 26.99
N SER A 74 -0.69 19.50 27.88
CA SER A 74 0.40 20.50 27.85
C SER A 74 1.15 20.54 26.52
N SER A 75 1.39 19.39 25.87
CA SER A 75 2.05 19.34 24.57
C SER A 75 1.24 20.04 23.45
N CYS A 76 -0.09 19.90 23.45
CA CYS A 76 -0.97 20.58 22.49
C CYS A 76 -0.95 22.09 22.66
N GLU A 77 -0.87 22.57 23.90
CA GLU A 77 -0.80 24.00 24.20
C GLU A 77 0.49 24.64 23.67
N LEU A 78 1.63 23.94 23.80
CA LEU A 78 2.93 24.41 23.33
C LEU A 78 3.07 24.34 21.81
N LEU A 79 2.53 23.31 21.18
CA LEU A 79 2.63 23.09 19.73
C LEU A 79 1.50 23.76 18.93
N GLY A 80 0.44 24.24 19.59
CA GLY A 80 -0.71 24.84 18.94
C GLY A 80 -1.63 23.84 18.23
N CYS A 81 -1.65 22.58 18.68
CA CYS A 81 -2.60 21.58 18.19
C CYS A 81 -4.04 22.01 18.51
N ARG A 82 -5.00 21.67 17.64
CA ARG A 82 -6.43 21.97 17.79
C ARG A 82 -6.76 23.46 18.01
N ARG A 83 -5.92 24.34 17.45
CA ARG A 83 -6.10 25.79 17.43
C ARG A 83 -6.06 26.28 15.98
N PRO A 84 -6.67 27.44 15.65
CA PRO A 84 -6.65 27.98 14.30
C PRO A 84 -5.24 28.00 13.71
N GLY A 85 -5.06 27.33 12.57
CA GLY A 85 -3.76 27.07 11.99
C GLY A 85 -3.65 25.67 11.37
N PRO A 86 -2.44 25.22 11.02
CA PRO A 86 -2.23 23.97 10.26
C PRO A 86 -2.68 22.69 11.00
N LEU A 87 -2.93 22.78 12.31
CA LEU A 87 -3.34 21.68 13.18
C LEU A 87 -4.74 21.89 13.79
N GLU A 88 -5.60 22.71 13.19
CA GLU A 88 -6.90 23.11 13.77
C GLU A 88 -7.79 21.95 14.21
N HIS A 89 -7.69 20.79 13.55
CA HIS A 89 -8.44 19.58 13.89
C HIS A 89 -7.55 18.39 14.24
N VAL A 90 -6.24 18.59 14.35
CA VAL A 90 -5.28 17.49 14.52
C VAL A 90 -4.48 17.62 15.81
N CYS A 91 -4.33 16.49 16.49
CA CYS A 91 -3.36 16.29 17.57
C CYS A 91 -2.20 15.44 17.04
N LEU A 92 -0.99 16.00 17.03
CA LEU A 92 0.21 15.29 16.55
C LEU A 92 0.48 13.99 17.31
N THR A 93 0.26 14.00 18.62
CA THR A 93 0.47 12.84 19.50
C THR A 93 -0.49 11.70 19.15
N GLU A 94 -1.78 12.00 19.04
CA GLU A 94 -2.79 10.99 18.68
C GLU A 94 -2.53 10.44 17.28
N MET A 95 -2.31 11.33 16.30
CA MET A 95 -2.08 10.93 14.92
C MET A 95 -0.82 10.08 14.75
N ALA A 96 0.28 10.39 15.44
CA ALA A 96 1.49 9.57 15.40
C ALA A 96 1.29 8.20 16.07
N ALA A 97 0.49 8.13 17.14
CA ALA A 97 0.15 6.89 17.81
C ALA A 97 -0.78 6.00 16.94
N GLU A 98 -1.76 6.60 16.27
CA GLU A 98 -2.71 5.92 15.37
C GLU A 98 -2.03 5.40 14.10
N GLU A 99 -1.19 6.21 13.46
CA GLU A 99 -0.49 5.84 12.21
C GLU A 99 0.63 4.80 12.44
N GLY A 100 1.10 4.64 13.68
CA GLY A 100 2.15 3.67 14.02
C GLY A 100 3.50 3.94 13.34
N ARG A 101 3.74 5.15 12.82
CA ARG A 101 4.96 5.57 12.11
C ARG A 101 5.26 7.04 12.32
N ALA A 102 6.46 7.47 11.93
CA ALA A 102 6.82 8.90 11.93
C ALA A 102 5.94 9.70 10.96
N LEU A 103 5.34 10.77 11.46
CA LEU A 103 4.57 11.74 10.68
C LEU A 103 5.52 12.61 9.84
N PRO A 104 5.10 13.09 8.66
CA PRO A 104 5.93 13.99 7.87
C PRO A 104 6.20 15.31 8.61
N GLU A 105 7.45 15.80 8.56
CA GLU A 105 7.86 17.06 9.19
C GLU A 105 6.91 18.21 8.82
N ILE A 106 6.55 19.06 9.78
CA ILE A 106 5.65 20.20 9.60
C ILE A 106 6.22 21.44 10.27
N ARG A 107 6.02 22.61 9.67
CA ARG A 107 6.34 23.88 10.30
C ARG A 107 5.12 24.42 11.04
N LEU A 108 5.29 24.69 12.33
CA LEU A 108 4.30 25.32 13.20
C LEU A 108 4.74 26.75 13.50
N ASP A 109 3.78 27.68 13.49
CA ASP A 109 3.97 28.97 14.15
C ASP A 109 3.66 28.76 15.63
N LEU A 110 4.66 28.97 16.48
CA LEU A 110 4.53 28.69 17.90
C LEU A 110 3.75 29.79 18.62
N PRO A 111 3.05 29.48 19.73
CA PRO A 111 2.33 30.47 20.52
C PRO A 111 3.22 31.66 20.92
N PRO A 112 2.66 32.87 21.14
CA PRO A 112 3.46 34.05 21.45
C PRO A 112 4.36 33.94 22.68
N ALA A 113 4.05 33.01 23.60
CA ALA A 113 4.83 32.73 24.81
C ALA A 113 6.11 31.92 24.54
N ALA A 114 6.25 31.28 23.37
CA ALA A 114 7.45 30.53 23.02
C ALA A 114 8.62 31.47 22.68
N PRO A 115 9.87 31.16 23.10
CA PRO A 115 11.06 31.94 22.77
C PRO A 115 11.31 32.05 21.26
N VAL A 116 11.02 30.97 20.52
CA VAL A 116 11.09 30.94 19.06
C VAL A 116 9.68 31.04 18.48
N ARG A 117 9.53 31.82 17.39
CA ARG A 117 8.21 32.11 16.81
C ARG A 117 7.73 31.08 15.79
N ALA A 118 8.60 30.17 15.35
CA ALA A 118 8.26 29.05 14.49
C ALA A 118 9.20 27.87 14.72
N ALA A 119 8.72 26.65 14.54
CA ALA A 119 9.54 25.44 14.62
C ALA A 119 9.11 24.40 13.57
N TRP A 120 10.08 23.66 13.07
CA TRP A 120 9.88 22.40 12.35
C TRP A 120 9.68 21.28 13.35
N VAL A 121 8.67 20.45 13.11
CA VAL A 121 8.18 19.44 14.06
C VAL A 121 8.00 18.10 13.34
N THR A 122 8.54 17.03 13.91
CA THR A 122 8.31 15.65 13.47
C THR A 122 7.86 14.83 14.67
N ALA A 123 6.74 14.11 14.56
CA ALA A 123 6.22 13.26 15.63
C ALA A 123 6.25 11.79 15.21
N ALA A 124 6.66 10.89 16.09
CA ALA A 124 6.73 9.45 15.82
C ALA A 124 6.43 8.64 17.09
N PRO A 125 5.80 7.45 16.99
CA PRO A 125 5.67 6.57 18.15
C PRO A 125 7.05 6.16 18.66
N LEU A 126 7.28 6.33 19.97
CA LEU A 126 8.51 5.92 20.64
C LEU A 126 8.47 4.41 20.97
N ASP A 127 7.28 3.91 21.30
CA ASP A 127 7.04 2.51 21.63
C ASP A 127 6.18 1.82 20.57
N ALA A 128 6.34 0.50 20.44
CA ALA A 128 5.59 -0.32 19.49
C ALA A 128 4.07 -0.34 19.73
N ASP A 129 3.64 -0.03 20.96
CA ASP A 129 2.23 0.07 21.34
C ASP A 129 1.67 1.50 21.20
N GLY A 130 2.48 2.48 20.78
CA GLY A 130 2.06 3.89 20.70
C GLY A 130 1.68 4.49 22.06
N SER A 131 2.21 3.97 23.17
CA SER A 131 1.98 4.53 24.50
C SER A 131 2.69 5.87 24.71
N ARG A 132 3.84 6.07 24.06
CA ARG A 132 4.59 7.33 24.04
C ARG A 132 4.94 7.75 22.62
N VAL A 133 4.99 9.06 22.42
CA VAL A 133 5.35 9.71 21.15
C VAL A 133 6.55 10.59 21.37
N LEU A 134 7.54 10.45 20.49
CA LEU A 134 8.68 11.33 20.35
C LEU A 134 8.31 12.49 19.43
N VAL A 135 8.58 13.73 19.84
CA VAL A 135 8.44 14.92 19.02
C VAL A 135 9.79 15.62 18.90
N GLU A 136 10.35 15.65 17.70
CA GLU A 136 11.57 16.39 17.36
C GLU A 136 11.21 17.82 16.91
N LEU A 137 11.99 18.80 17.36
CA LEU A 137 11.78 20.22 17.16
C LEU A 137 13.04 20.89 16.63
N ARG A 138 12.93 21.64 15.53
CA ARG A 138 14.05 22.43 14.99
C ARG A 138 13.61 23.89 14.84
N PRO A 139 14.42 24.90 15.22
CA PRO A 139 14.04 26.29 15.06
C PRO A 139 13.70 26.63 13.60
N GLY A 140 12.62 27.38 13.38
CA GLY A 140 12.22 27.87 12.06
C GLY A 140 12.20 29.40 12.01
N ASP A 141 12.37 29.97 10.81
CA ASP A 141 12.24 31.42 10.57
C ASP A 141 10.80 31.77 10.19
N LEU A 142 10.20 32.79 10.80
CA LEU A 142 8.86 33.29 10.43
C LEU A 142 8.69 33.56 8.92
N ARG A 143 9.77 33.97 8.26
CA ARG A 143 9.81 34.31 6.83
C ARG A 143 10.00 33.10 5.91
N ASP A 144 10.33 31.93 6.46
CA ASP A 144 10.52 30.70 5.69
C ASP A 144 9.18 30.19 5.13
N ARG A 145 8.92 30.46 3.86
CA ARG A 145 7.68 30.07 3.18
C ARG A 145 7.60 28.57 2.87
N ARG A 146 8.66 27.80 3.13
CA ARG A 146 8.61 26.33 3.00
C ARG A 146 7.62 25.81 4.06
N ARG A 147 6.54 25.16 3.61
CA ARG A 147 5.47 24.56 4.45
C ARG A 147 4.72 25.52 5.37
N ARG A 148 4.38 26.72 4.89
CA ARG A 148 3.30 27.56 5.47
C ARG A 148 1.99 27.37 4.72
N THR A 149 1.68 26.11 4.44
CA THR A 149 0.46 25.63 3.79
C THR A 149 -0.03 24.47 4.64
N GLU A 150 -1.33 24.41 4.88
CA GLU A 150 -2.01 23.31 5.57
C GLU A 150 -1.33 21.97 5.25
N PRO A 151 -0.76 21.27 6.25
CA PRO A 151 -0.14 19.97 6.04
C PRO A 151 -1.16 19.03 5.39
N HIS A 152 -0.91 18.65 4.15
CA HIS A 152 -1.70 17.72 3.34
C HIS A 152 -2.00 16.36 3.99
N TRP A 153 -1.31 16.01 5.07
CA TRP A 153 -1.51 14.77 5.84
C TRP A 153 -2.40 14.95 7.08
N THR A 154 -2.72 16.19 7.51
CA THR A 154 -3.71 16.42 8.58
C THR A 154 -5.15 16.34 8.08
N THR A 155 -5.33 16.24 6.76
CA THR A 155 -6.64 16.20 6.08
C THR A 155 -6.94 14.85 5.42
N GLY A 156 -6.14 13.80 5.68
CA GLY A 156 -6.29 12.49 5.03
C GLY A 156 -6.00 12.53 3.52
N ALA A 157 -6.10 11.37 2.85
CA ALA A 157 -5.90 11.29 1.40
C ALA A 157 -6.90 12.21 0.66
N ARG A 158 -6.40 13.30 0.07
CA ARG A 158 -7.25 14.26 -0.67
C ARG A 158 -7.76 13.71 -2.00
N LEU A 159 -7.18 12.61 -2.50
CA LEU A 159 -7.62 11.92 -3.71
C LEU A 159 -7.56 10.40 -3.52
N ARG A 160 -8.70 9.72 -3.68
CA ARG A 160 -8.81 8.26 -3.74
C ARG A 160 -9.10 7.85 -5.18
N ILE A 161 -8.30 6.93 -5.69
CA ILE A 161 -8.39 6.44 -7.05
C ILE A 161 -8.65 4.95 -7.01
N TYR A 162 -9.70 4.54 -7.71
CA TYR A 162 -10.03 3.15 -7.90
C TYR A 162 -9.77 2.79 -9.35
N THR A 163 -9.01 1.72 -9.55
CA THR A 163 -8.47 1.30 -10.84
C THR A 163 -8.82 -0.13 -11.19
N PHE A 164 -9.32 -0.94 -10.24
CA PHE A 164 -9.87 -2.26 -10.54
C PHE A 164 -11.30 -2.13 -11.07
N GLY A 165 -11.51 -2.54 -12.33
CA GLY A 165 -12.74 -2.26 -13.05
C GLY A 165 -12.70 -0.87 -13.71
N GLY A 166 -13.79 -0.11 -13.59
CA GLY A 166 -13.88 1.23 -14.16
C GLY A 166 -13.15 2.27 -13.30
N THR A 167 -12.32 3.11 -13.92
CA THR A 167 -11.59 4.17 -13.24
C THR A 167 -12.53 5.13 -12.50
N ARG A 168 -12.35 5.29 -11.19
CA ARG A 168 -13.09 6.25 -10.36
C ARG A 168 -12.14 7.12 -9.57
N VAL A 169 -12.48 8.41 -9.47
CA VAL A 169 -11.70 9.40 -8.74
C VAL A 169 -12.59 10.08 -7.72
N GLU A 170 -12.19 10.04 -6.46
CA GLU A 170 -12.91 10.66 -5.34
C GLU A 170 -11.98 11.64 -4.64
N SER A 171 -12.50 12.82 -4.31
CA SER A 171 -11.84 13.80 -3.45
C SER A 171 -12.49 13.83 -2.07
N SER A 172 -11.94 14.63 -1.16
CA SER A 172 -12.59 14.91 0.14
C SER A 172 -14.00 15.51 0.00
N GLU A 173 -14.30 16.16 -1.13
CA GLU A 173 -15.60 16.78 -1.42
C GLU A 173 -16.56 15.83 -2.16
N GLY A 174 -16.11 14.63 -2.50
CA GLY A 174 -16.90 13.62 -3.23
C GLY A 174 -16.31 13.22 -4.58
N SER A 175 -17.10 12.50 -5.38
CA SER A 175 -16.69 11.93 -6.67
C SER A 175 -16.39 13.02 -7.72
N ILE A 176 -15.19 12.98 -8.30
CA ILE A 176 -14.79 13.82 -9.43
C ILE A 176 -15.21 13.11 -10.73
N GLY A 177 -16.51 13.14 -10.98
CA GLY A 177 -17.11 12.50 -12.16
C GLY A 177 -17.00 13.30 -13.46
N GLY A 178 -17.51 12.70 -14.53
CA GLY A 178 -17.72 13.34 -15.83
C GLY A 178 -16.85 12.77 -16.96
N ARG A 179 -17.22 13.12 -18.20
CA ARG A 179 -16.59 12.61 -19.44
C ARG A 179 -15.11 12.97 -19.61
N TRP A 180 -14.50 13.70 -18.66
CA TRP A 180 -13.09 14.07 -18.75
C TRP A 180 -12.15 12.86 -18.61
N LEU A 181 -12.59 11.81 -17.90
CA LEU A 181 -11.87 10.53 -17.78
C LEU A 181 -11.78 9.76 -19.10
N GLU A 182 -12.75 9.96 -20.00
CA GLU A 182 -12.79 9.39 -21.36
C GLU A 182 -12.03 10.26 -22.37
N GLN A 183 -11.69 11.49 -22.00
CA GLN A 183 -10.98 12.43 -22.87
C GLN A 183 -9.47 12.31 -22.68
N ARG A 184 -8.72 13.01 -23.54
CA ARG A 184 -7.24 13.03 -23.50
C ARG A 184 -6.63 13.36 -22.13
N PRO A 185 -7.14 14.32 -21.31
CA PRO A 185 -6.64 14.51 -19.95
C PRO A 185 -6.80 13.27 -19.06
N GLY A 186 -7.93 12.57 -19.18
CA GLY A 186 -8.21 11.32 -18.48
C GLY A 186 -7.33 10.17 -18.92
N GLN A 187 -7.13 10.00 -20.23
CA GLN A 187 -6.20 9.00 -20.76
C GLN A 187 -4.76 9.24 -20.28
N LEU A 188 -4.30 10.50 -20.28
CA LEU A 188 -3.00 10.88 -19.71
C LEU A 188 -2.93 10.51 -18.23
N PHE A 189 -3.99 10.79 -17.46
CA PHE A 189 -4.05 10.45 -16.05
C PHE A 189 -3.95 8.94 -15.81
N LYS A 190 -4.72 8.13 -16.56
CA LYS A 190 -4.66 6.66 -16.48
C LYS A 190 -3.29 6.10 -16.89
N TYR A 191 -2.64 6.71 -17.87
CA TYR A 191 -1.26 6.35 -18.22
C TYR A 191 -0.29 6.66 -17.07
N LEU A 192 -0.41 7.81 -16.41
CA LEU A 192 0.37 8.10 -15.20
C LEU A 192 0.05 7.14 -14.04
N LEU A 193 -1.17 6.60 -13.96
CA LEU A 193 -1.53 5.55 -12.98
C LEU A 193 -0.87 4.20 -13.30
N ALA A 194 -0.82 3.82 -14.58
CA ALA A 194 -0.07 2.63 -15.01
C ALA A 194 1.43 2.77 -14.69
N GLU A 195 1.97 3.99 -14.77
CA GLU A 195 3.39 4.30 -14.56
C GLU A 195 3.71 4.91 -13.18
N ARG A 196 2.82 4.72 -12.20
CA ARG A 196 2.83 5.42 -10.89
C ARG A 196 4.09 5.25 -10.04
N HIS A 197 4.93 4.26 -10.33
CA HIS A 197 6.19 4.01 -9.61
C HIS A 197 7.39 4.78 -10.19
N ARG A 198 7.21 5.58 -11.24
CA ARG A 198 8.30 6.35 -11.85
C ARG A 198 7.88 7.73 -12.35
N VAL A 199 8.88 8.51 -12.74
CA VAL A 199 8.69 9.76 -13.48
C VAL A 199 8.61 9.45 -14.97
N VAL A 200 7.53 9.90 -15.62
CA VAL A 200 7.31 9.71 -17.06
C VAL A 200 7.70 10.99 -17.81
N ARG A 201 8.54 10.86 -18.84
CA ARG A 201 9.02 12.03 -19.60
C ARG A 201 7.91 12.59 -20.48
N ARG A 202 8.00 13.88 -20.80
CA ARG A 202 6.99 14.55 -21.66
C ARG A 202 6.93 13.95 -23.05
N GLU A 203 8.08 13.61 -23.60
CA GLU A 203 8.22 13.01 -24.92
C GLU A 203 7.56 11.63 -24.96
N GLU A 204 7.71 10.86 -23.89
CA GLU A 204 7.08 9.55 -23.74
C GLU A 204 5.54 9.67 -23.63
N ILE A 205 5.05 10.58 -22.79
CA ILE A 205 3.61 10.87 -22.69
C ILE A 205 3.03 11.30 -24.04
N ALA A 206 3.77 12.11 -24.80
CA ALA A 206 3.34 12.57 -26.11
C ALA A 206 3.18 11.40 -27.08
N GLU A 207 4.20 10.54 -27.18
CA GLU A 207 4.20 9.38 -28.07
C GLU A 207 3.11 8.37 -27.71
N THR A 208 2.93 8.07 -26.42
CA THR A 208 1.96 7.06 -25.96
C THR A 208 0.52 7.53 -26.13
N ILE A 209 0.20 8.77 -25.74
CA ILE A 209 -1.18 9.26 -25.79
C ILE A 209 -1.55 9.76 -27.20
N TRP A 210 -0.60 10.31 -27.95
CA TRP A 210 -0.81 10.83 -29.31
C TRP A 210 0.19 10.22 -30.31
N PRO A 211 0.05 8.93 -30.65
CA PRO A 211 0.94 8.28 -31.60
C PRO A 211 0.84 8.93 -32.99
N GLY A 212 2.00 9.09 -33.65
CA GLY A 212 2.08 9.61 -35.03
C GLY A 212 1.81 11.12 -35.17
N ALA A 213 1.84 11.86 -34.07
CA ALA A 213 1.40 13.24 -34.03
C ALA A 213 2.59 14.23 -34.09
N ASP A 214 2.43 15.35 -34.80
CA ASP A 214 3.52 16.30 -35.09
C ASP A 214 4.21 16.83 -33.81
N ARG A 215 5.50 17.18 -33.92
CA ARG A 215 6.35 17.70 -32.80
C ARG A 215 5.75 18.90 -32.03
N ARG A 216 4.74 19.58 -32.60
CA ARG A 216 3.96 20.66 -31.95
C ARG A 216 3.14 20.17 -30.74
N ILE A 217 2.91 18.86 -30.60
CA ILE A 217 2.14 18.21 -29.52
C ILE A 217 2.90 18.10 -28.19
N LEU A 218 4.22 18.30 -28.19
CA LEU A 218 4.95 18.48 -26.92
C LEU A 218 4.43 19.68 -26.12
N GLY A 219 3.94 20.72 -26.80
CA GLY A 219 3.24 21.84 -26.18
C GLY A 219 1.87 21.45 -25.59
N SER A 220 1.19 20.46 -26.19
CA SER A 220 -0.11 20.00 -25.72
C SER A 220 -0.02 19.14 -24.47
N VAL A 221 1.06 18.38 -24.24
CA VAL A 221 1.23 17.63 -22.97
C VAL A 221 1.12 18.54 -21.76
N ARG A 222 1.80 19.70 -21.76
CA ARG A 222 1.71 20.67 -20.67
C ARG A 222 0.30 21.24 -20.52
N HIS A 223 -0.38 21.48 -21.63
CA HIS A 223 -1.76 21.96 -21.64
C HIS A 223 -2.73 20.92 -21.05
N PHE A 224 -2.61 19.65 -21.45
CA PHE A 224 -3.44 18.56 -20.93
C PHE A 224 -3.15 18.26 -19.46
N VAL A 225 -1.89 18.32 -19.02
CA VAL A 225 -1.55 18.23 -17.59
C VAL A 225 -2.12 19.42 -16.81
N HIS A 226 -2.10 20.63 -17.38
CA HIS A 226 -2.73 21.78 -16.74
C HIS A 226 -4.25 21.59 -16.61
N ALA A 227 -4.92 21.11 -17.67
CA ALA A 227 -6.34 20.79 -17.64
C ALA A 227 -6.66 19.69 -16.62
N LEU A 228 -5.84 18.63 -16.56
CA LEU A 228 -5.95 17.55 -15.58
C LEU A 228 -5.83 18.08 -14.14
N ARG A 229 -4.80 18.89 -13.86
CA ARG A 229 -4.62 19.52 -12.54
C ARG A 229 -5.80 20.42 -12.17
N ALA A 230 -6.39 21.14 -13.13
CA ALA A 230 -7.57 21.96 -12.87
C ALA A 230 -8.81 21.11 -12.55
N ARG A 231 -8.89 19.86 -13.03
CA ARG A 231 -9.97 18.92 -12.66
C ARG A 231 -9.76 18.32 -11.28
N LEU A 232 -8.53 17.91 -10.97
CA LEU A 232 -8.19 17.27 -9.69
C LEU A 232 -8.11 18.30 -8.54
N GLU A 233 -7.72 19.53 -8.84
CA GLU A 233 -7.51 20.60 -7.86
C GLU A 233 -8.18 21.91 -8.36
N PRO A 234 -9.53 22.00 -8.35
CA PRO A 234 -10.24 23.16 -8.87
C PRO A 234 -9.98 24.44 -8.07
N GLN A 235 -9.65 24.31 -6.78
CA GLN A 235 -9.32 25.43 -5.88
C GLN A 235 -7.85 25.89 -5.98
N ARG A 236 -7.02 25.21 -6.78
CA ARG A 236 -5.59 25.50 -6.89
C ARG A 236 -5.36 26.89 -7.50
N ALA A 237 -4.55 27.71 -6.84
CA ALA A 237 -4.27 29.05 -7.33
C ALA A 237 -3.45 29.02 -8.64
N PRO A 238 -3.56 30.04 -9.50
CA PRO A 238 -2.72 30.17 -10.68
C PRO A 238 -1.23 30.14 -10.31
N ARG A 239 -0.45 29.26 -10.96
CA ARG A 239 1.00 29.02 -10.75
C ARG A 239 1.39 28.26 -9.47
N GLU A 240 0.44 27.85 -8.65
CA GLU A 240 0.72 26.96 -7.52
C GLU A 240 1.12 25.56 -7.99
N SER A 241 2.03 24.89 -7.28
CA SER A 241 2.39 23.50 -7.55
C SER A 241 1.20 22.58 -7.31
N SER A 242 1.02 21.57 -8.17
CA SER A 242 0.02 20.53 -7.95
C SER A 242 0.45 19.60 -6.83
N SER A 243 -0.50 19.21 -5.97
CA SER A 243 -0.31 18.26 -4.87
C SER A 243 -0.36 16.81 -5.35
N PHE A 244 -0.99 16.54 -6.50
CA PHE A 244 -1.25 15.18 -6.97
C PHE A 244 -0.39 14.78 -8.17
N ILE A 245 -0.14 15.70 -9.11
CA ILE A 245 0.66 15.43 -10.31
C ILE A 245 1.85 16.36 -10.30
N LEU A 246 3.00 15.84 -9.91
CA LEU A 246 4.23 16.60 -9.77
C LEU A 246 4.89 16.82 -11.14
N ASN A 247 5.64 17.91 -11.26
CA ASN A 247 6.61 18.05 -12.33
C ASN A 247 7.99 17.75 -11.76
N VAL A 248 8.65 16.71 -12.27
CA VAL A 248 9.95 16.24 -11.77
C VAL A 248 10.87 16.03 -12.97
N GLN A 249 12.04 16.66 -12.98
CA GLN A 249 13.09 16.44 -13.99
C GLN A 249 12.60 16.51 -15.46
N GLY A 250 11.67 17.42 -15.76
CA GLY A 250 11.13 17.57 -17.13
C GLY A 250 10.05 16.56 -17.52
N GLY A 251 9.62 15.70 -16.60
CA GLY A 251 8.50 14.77 -16.72
C GLY A 251 7.40 15.02 -15.68
N TYR A 252 6.52 14.05 -15.54
CA TYR A 252 5.41 14.06 -14.59
C TYR A 252 5.32 12.74 -13.82
N ALA A 253 4.87 12.82 -12.57
CA ALA A 253 4.67 11.67 -11.69
C ALA A 253 3.48 11.92 -10.77
N ILE A 254 2.82 10.85 -10.32
CA ILE A 254 1.80 10.92 -9.27
C ILE A 254 2.50 11.03 -7.91
N ASP A 255 2.05 11.98 -7.09
CA ASP A 255 2.51 12.07 -5.71
C ASP A 255 1.75 11.08 -4.82
N ARG A 256 2.27 9.86 -4.73
CA ARG A 256 1.71 8.78 -3.91
C ARG A 256 1.63 9.10 -2.41
N ARG A 257 2.21 10.21 -1.93
CA ARG A 257 2.05 10.68 -0.55
C ARG A 257 0.70 11.36 -0.30
N HIS A 258 0.04 11.81 -1.37
CA HIS A 258 -1.20 12.58 -1.32
C HIS A 258 -2.38 11.87 -2.01
N VAL A 259 -2.12 10.72 -2.63
CA VAL A 259 -3.04 10.00 -3.49
C VAL A 259 -3.10 8.55 -3.05
N TYR A 260 -4.29 8.09 -2.67
CA TYR A 260 -4.57 6.67 -2.47
C TYR A 260 -4.92 6.02 -3.81
N ILE A 261 -4.34 4.86 -4.09
CA ILE A 261 -4.61 4.05 -5.28
C ILE A 261 -4.89 2.63 -4.80
N ASP A 262 -6.08 2.11 -5.10
CA ASP A 262 -6.49 0.75 -4.70
C ASP A 262 -5.52 -0.34 -5.18
N ALA A 263 -4.90 -0.17 -6.36
CA ALA A 263 -3.87 -1.07 -6.86
C ALA A 263 -2.62 -1.14 -5.99
N ASP A 264 -2.21 -0.02 -5.35
CA ASP A 264 -1.07 -0.02 -4.45
C ASP A 264 -1.36 -0.78 -3.16
N ASP A 265 -2.54 -0.55 -2.58
CA ASP A 265 -3.00 -1.23 -1.37
C ASP A 265 -3.15 -2.74 -1.65
N PHE A 266 -3.77 -3.10 -2.77
CA PHE A 266 -3.84 -4.48 -3.23
C PHE A 266 -2.46 -5.16 -3.32
N GLU A 267 -1.50 -4.54 -4.00
CA GLU A 267 -0.14 -5.10 -4.12
C GLU A 267 0.53 -5.29 -2.77
N ASP A 268 0.40 -4.32 -1.86
CA ASP A 268 0.99 -4.36 -0.54
C ASP A 268 0.33 -5.43 0.36
N GLN A 269 -0.99 -5.57 0.31
CA GLN A 269 -1.71 -6.63 1.03
C GLN A 269 -1.33 -8.03 0.50
N VAL A 270 -1.25 -8.22 -0.84
CA VAL A 270 -0.83 -9.50 -1.42
C VAL A 270 0.60 -9.84 -0.98
N ARG A 271 1.54 -8.89 -1.10
CA ARG A 271 2.94 -9.10 -0.71
C ARG A 271 3.06 -9.46 0.77
N ALA A 272 2.39 -8.70 1.66
CA ALA A 272 2.39 -8.98 3.09
C ALA A 272 1.77 -10.35 3.41
N GLY A 273 0.69 -10.72 2.72
CA GLY A 273 0.03 -12.02 2.87
C GLY A 273 0.93 -13.19 2.46
N LEU A 274 1.61 -13.08 1.32
CA LEU A 274 2.55 -14.09 0.85
C LEU A 274 3.79 -14.20 1.77
N ASP A 275 4.31 -13.08 2.28
CA ASP A 275 5.42 -13.06 3.25
C ASP A 275 5.01 -13.72 4.58
N HIS A 276 3.79 -13.46 5.05
CA HIS A 276 3.24 -14.15 6.22
C HIS A 276 3.10 -15.65 5.99
N LEU A 277 2.66 -16.07 4.79
CA LEU A 277 2.56 -17.48 4.46
C LEU A 277 3.95 -18.15 4.44
N ALA A 278 4.94 -17.51 3.82
CA ALA A 278 6.33 -17.99 3.77
C ALA A 278 6.97 -18.12 5.17
N THR A 279 6.53 -17.30 6.13
CA THR A 279 6.99 -17.35 7.53
C THR A 279 6.10 -18.19 8.46
N GLY A 280 5.15 -18.96 7.89
CA GLY A 280 4.27 -19.87 8.63
C GLY A 280 3.14 -19.19 9.41
N ARG A 281 2.94 -17.88 9.24
CA ARG A 281 1.89 -17.09 9.90
C ARG A 281 0.57 -17.18 9.15
N VAL A 282 0.02 -18.40 9.04
CA VAL A 282 -1.11 -18.74 8.15
C VAL A 282 -2.35 -17.86 8.38
N MET A 283 -2.71 -17.55 9.63
CA MET A 283 -3.89 -16.71 9.92
C MET A 283 -3.73 -15.27 9.42
N LEU A 284 -2.56 -14.66 9.65
CA LEU A 284 -2.26 -13.31 9.15
C LEU A 284 -2.15 -13.30 7.62
N ALA A 285 -1.60 -14.37 7.04
CA ALA A 285 -1.57 -14.54 5.59
C ALA A 285 -2.98 -14.53 4.99
N ARG A 286 -3.88 -15.35 5.56
CA ARG A 286 -5.28 -15.43 5.14
C ARG A 286 -5.97 -14.06 5.19
N GLU A 287 -5.89 -13.37 6.33
CA GLU A 287 -6.51 -12.06 6.52
C GLU A 287 -6.06 -11.03 5.47
N ARG A 288 -4.74 -10.97 5.21
CA ARG A 288 -4.15 -10.03 4.24
C ARG A 288 -4.57 -10.36 2.81
N LEU A 289 -4.53 -11.64 2.43
CA LEU A 289 -4.89 -12.08 1.08
C LEU A 289 -6.40 -11.91 0.81
N GLU A 290 -7.27 -12.23 1.79
CA GLU A 290 -8.70 -11.99 1.68
C GLU A 290 -8.99 -10.49 1.53
N SER A 291 -8.35 -9.64 2.35
CA SER A 291 -8.46 -8.18 2.26
C SER A 291 -8.05 -7.67 0.88
N ALA A 292 -6.92 -8.14 0.35
CA ALA A 292 -6.46 -7.79 -1.00
C ALA A 292 -7.53 -8.12 -2.06
N LEU A 293 -8.09 -9.33 -2.00
CA LEU A 293 -9.08 -9.79 -2.97
C LEU A 293 -10.43 -9.07 -2.88
N THR A 294 -10.72 -8.34 -1.80
CA THR A 294 -11.87 -7.42 -1.75
C THR A 294 -11.65 -6.16 -2.59
N LEU A 295 -10.39 -5.73 -2.77
CA LEU A 295 -10.03 -4.58 -3.60
C LEU A 295 -10.04 -4.92 -5.09
N TYR A 296 -9.61 -6.14 -5.45
CA TYR A 296 -9.54 -6.61 -6.84
C TYR A 296 -10.93 -6.95 -7.39
N THR A 297 -11.70 -5.94 -7.82
CA THR A 297 -13.08 -6.13 -8.32
C THR A 297 -13.19 -6.35 -9.84
N GLY A 298 -12.07 -6.24 -10.56
CA GLY A 298 -11.99 -6.44 -12.01
C GLY A 298 -10.59 -6.12 -12.51
N ASP A 299 -10.37 -6.24 -13.81
CA ASP A 299 -9.07 -5.91 -14.41
C ASP A 299 -8.69 -4.44 -14.18
N PHE A 300 -7.38 -4.20 -14.02
CA PHE A 300 -6.84 -2.84 -13.92
C PHE A 300 -7.17 -2.02 -15.17
N LEU A 301 -7.79 -0.85 -14.97
CA LEU A 301 -8.26 0.06 -16.02
C LEU A 301 -9.09 -0.69 -17.07
N ALA A 302 -10.12 -1.43 -16.63
CA ALA A 302 -11.00 -2.20 -17.52
C ALA A 302 -11.80 -1.29 -18.47
N ASP A 303 -11.91 0.00 -18.15
CA ASP A 303 -12.48 1.03 -19.04
C ASP A 303 -11.54 1.47 -20.18
N GLU A 304 -10.30 0.96 -20.23
CA GLU A 304 -9.34 1.13 -21.33
C GLU A 304 -8.82 -0.24 -21.84
N PRO A 305 -9.69 -1.09 -22.42
CA PRO A 305 -9.31 -2.46 -22.77
C PRO A 305 -8.24 -2.54 -23.87
N TYR A 306 -8.20 -1.56 -24.78
CA TYR A 306 -7.26 -1.50 -25.91
C TYR A 306 -6.02 -0.65 -25.64
N ALA A 307 -5.80 -0.24 -24.39
CA ALA A 307 -4.61 0.51 -24.01
C ALA A 307 -3.40 -0.42 -23.85
N ASP A 308 -2.60 -0.56 -24.90
CA ASP A 308 -1.39 -1.40 -24.90
C ASP A 308 -0.42 -1.01 -23.76
N TRP A 309 -0.32 0.28 -23.44
CA TRP A 309 0.50 0.79 -22.35
C TRP A 309 0.05 0.33 -20.95
N ALA A 310 -1.21 -0.10 -20.79
CA ALA A 310 -1.72 -0.64 -19.53
C ALA A 310 -1.49 -2.15 -19.39
N MET A 311 -1.19 -2.86 -20.49
CA MET A 311 -1.18 -4.33 -20.52
C MET A 311 -0.18 -4.92 -19.52
N VAL A 312 1.04 -4.38 -19.46
CA VAL A 312 2.07 -4.89 -18.54
C VAL A 312 1.61 -4.82 -17.08
N GLN A 313 1.04 -3.68 -16.68
CA GLN A 313 0.56 -3.50 -15.31
C GLN A 313 -0.69 -4.34 -15.03
N ARG A 314 -1.59 -4.46 -16.00
CA ARG A 314 -2.80 -5.30 -15.90
C ARG A 314 -2.45 -6.77 -15.71
N ASP A 315 -1.51 -7.28 -16.50
CA ASP A 315 -1.04 -8.66 -16.39
C ASP A 315 -0.30 -8.91 -15.06
N ALA A 316 0.53 -7.95 -14.61
CA ALA A 316 1.20 -8.05 -13.31
C ALA A 316 0.22 -8.13 -12.14
N LEU A 317 -0.81 -7.26 -12.13
CA LEU A 317 -1.84 -7.24 -11.09
C LEU A 317 -2.73 -8.48 -11.15
N ARG A 318 -3.07 -8.98 -12.35
CA ARG A 318 -3.82 -10.23 -12.52
C ARG A 318 -3.04 -11.43 -11.98
N ARG A 319 -1.74 -11.52 -12.26
CA ARG A 319 -0.87 -12.57 -11.72
C ARG A 319 -0.82 -12.54 -10.19
N LEU A 320 -0.70 -11.36 -9.60
CA LEU A 320 -0.75 -11.21 -8.13
C LEU A 320 -2.10 -11.68 -7.55
N ALA A 321 -3.22 -11.39 -8.23
CA ALA A 321 -4.53 -11.86 -7.80
C ALA A 321 -4.64 -13.40 -7.91
N ALA A 322 -4.10 -13.97 -8.98
CA ALA A 322 -4.04 -15.42 -9.17
C ALA A 322 -3.19 -16.09 -8.08
N ASP A 323 -2.03 -15.53 -7.73
CA ASP A 323 -1.16 -16.04 -6.67
C ASP A 323 -1.82 -15.95 -5.28
N ALA A 324 -2.54 -14.86 -5.00
CA ALA A 324 -3.31 -14.73 -3.77
C ALA A 324 -4.42 -15.79 -3.66
N LEU A 325 -5.14 -16.06 -4.77
CA LEU A 325 -6.17 -17.10 -4.82
C LEU A 325 -5.58 -18.50 -4.65
N ARG A 326 -4.47 -18.83 -5.33
CA ARG A 326 -3.75 -20.10 -5.14
C ARG A 326 -3.35 -20.30 -3.69
N ALA A 327 -2.80 -19.27 -3.05
CA ALA A 327 -2.41 -19.31 -1.64
C ALA A 327 -3.62 -19.55 -0.72
N LEU A 328 -4.73 -18.84 -0.92
CA LEU A 328 -5.96 -19.03 -0.14
C LEU A 328 -6.60 -20.40 -0.35
N THR A 329 -6.64 -20.90 -1.59
CA THR A 329 -7.07 -22.27 -1.89
C THR A 329 -6.24 -23.28 -1.09
N ALA A 330 -4.91 -23.14 -1.11
CA ALA A 330 -4.02 -24.04 -0.38
C ALA A 330 -4.23 -23.96 1.14
N ILE A 331 -4.48 -22.76 1.69
CA ILE A 331 -4.81 -22.57 3.12
C ILE A 331 -6.13 -23.29 3.45
N ALA A 332 -7.18 -23.06 2.68
CA ALA A 332 -8.51 -23.64 2.91
C ALA A 332 -8.52 -25.17 2.77
N ARG A 333 -7.79 -25.72 1.78
CA ARG A 333 -7.63 -27.17 1.62
C ARG A 333 -6.96 -27.81 2.84
N ARG A 334 -5.88 -27.21 3.36
CA ARG A 334 -5.18 -27.73 4.54
C ARG A 334 -6.04 -27.69 5.81
N SER A 335 -7.01 -26.78 5.90
CA SER A 335 -7.95 -26.74 7.02
C SER A 335 -9.20 -27.60 6.81
N GLY A 336 -9.28 -28.38 5.73
CA GLY A 336 -10.47 -29.17 5.37
C GLY A 336 -11.68 -28.34 4.93
N ASP A 337 -11.52 -27.03 4.77
CA ASP A 337 -12.58 -26.12 4.31
C ASP A 337 -12.67 -26.18 2.78
N LEU A 338 -13.17 -27.33 2.30
CA LEU A 338 -13.31 -27.58 0.88
C LEU A 338 -14.21 -26.55 0.23
N ASP A 339 -15.27 -26.08 0.90
CA ASP A 339 -16.22 -25.09 0.38
C ASP A 339 -15.56 -23.76 0.02
N THR A 340 -14.81 -23.18 0.94
CA THR A 340 -14.03 -21.96 0.69
C THR A 340 -12.95 -22.18 -0.35
N ALA A 341 -12.25 -23.32 -0.33
CA ALA A 341 -11.26 -23.66 -1.35
C ALA A 341 -11.86 -23.66 -2.76
N GLY A 342 -13.09 -24.18 -2.91
CA GLY A 342 -13.78 -24.15 -4.19
C GLY A 342 -14.14 -22.74 -4.64
N GLN A 343 -14.61 -21.87 -3.73
CA GLN A 343 -14.92 -20.49 -4.08
C GLN A 343 -13.69 -19.74 -4.62
N HIS A 344 -12.52 -19.93 -3.98
CA HIS A 344 -11.27 -19.35 -4.48
C HIS A 344 -10.83 -19.95 -5.81
N LEU A 345 -10.96 -21.27 -5.99
CA LEU A 345 -10.63 -21.93 -7.26
C LEU A 345 -11.54 -21.50 -8.41
N GLU A 346 -12.84 -21.30 -8.19
CA GLU A 346 -13.75 -20.78 -9.23
C GLU A 346 -13.27 -19.43 -9.73
N ARG A 347 -13.02 -18.49 -8.80
CA ARG A 347 -12.53 -17.16 -9.14
C ARG A 347 -11.16 -17.21 -9.82
N LEU A 348 -10.28 -18.14 -9.43
CA LEU A 348 -8.99 -18.35 -10.09
C LEU A 348 -9.18 -18.86 -11.52
N GLY A 349 -10.09 -19.80 -11.76
CA GLY A 349 -10.40 -20.31 -13.10
C GLY A 349 -11.05 -19.28 -14.02
N GLU A 350 -11.70 -18.25 -13.48
CA GLU A 350 -12.18 -17.10 -14.24
C GLU A 350 -11.02 -16.18 -14.68
N LEU A 351 -10.03 -15.98 -13.81
CA LEU A 351 -8.82 -15.19 -14.13
C LEU A 351 -7.87 -15.91 -15.06
N GLU A 352 -7.79 -17.24 -14.94
CA GLU A 352 -6.87 -18.12 -15.66
C GLU A 352 -7.65 -19.16 -16.50
N PRO A 353 -8.45 -18.73 -17.50
CA PRO A 353 -9.37 -19.60 -18.22
C PRO A 353 -8.68 -20.65 -19.11
N PHE A 354 -7.35 -20.55 -19.26
CA PHE A 354 -6.52 -21.44 -20.06
C PHE A 354 -5.47 -22.19 -19.23
N ASP A 355 -5.42 -21.96 -17.91
CA ASP A 355 -4.54 -22.70 -17.02
C ASP A 355 -5.13 -24.10 -16.77
N ILE A 356 -4.51 -25.10 -17.40
CA ILE A 356 -4.95 -26.49 -17.36
C ILE A 356 -4.88 -27.03 -15.92
N ASP A 357 -3.87 -26.64 -15.15
CA ASP A 357 -3.68 -27.13 -13.78
C ASP A 357 -4.73 -26.55 -12.83
N VAL A 358 -5.06 -25.27 -12.96
CA VAL A 358 -6.17 -24.66 -12.20
C VAL A 358 -7.49 -25.37 -12.49
N HIS A 359 -7.78 -25.64 -13.76
CA HIS A 359 -9.01 -26.35 -14.11
C HIS A 359 -8.98 -27.82 -13.71
N ARG A 360 -7.82 -28.47 -13.71
CA ARG A 360 -7.61 -29.81 -13.16
C ARG A 360 -7.95 -29.85 -11.68
N GLU A 361 -7.47 -28.88 -10.90
CA GLU A 361 -7.79 -28.76 -9.46
C GLU A 361 -9.28 -28.55 -9.20
N ILE A 362 -9.94 -27.68 -9.96
CA ILE A 362 -11.40 -27.46 -9.90
C ILE A 362 -12.15 -28.78 -10.13
N ILE A 363 -11.76 -29.54 -11.15
CA ILE A 363 -12.40 -30.82 -11.50
C ILE A 363 -12.17 -31.85 -10.40
N GLY A 364 -10.95 -31.94 -9.85
CA GLY A 364 -10.63 -32.77 -8.70
C GLY A 364 -11.51 -32.43 -7.49
N LEU A 365 -11.64 -31.16 -7.13
CA LEU A 365 -12.49 -30.75 -6.02
C LEU A 365 -13.98 -31.11 -6.23
N CYS A 366 -14.48 -31.08 -7.47
CA CYS A 366 -15.82 -31.58 -7.77
C CYS A 366 -15.95 -33.09 -7.50
N LEU A 367 -14.92 -33.88 -7.77
CA LEU A 367 -14.92 -35.33 -7.51
C LEU A 367 -14.89 -35.63 -6.01
N ALA A 368 -13.99 -34.97 -5.25
CA ALA A 368 -13.91 -35.06 -3.79
C ALA A 368 -15.25 -34.75 -3.09
N ARG A 369 -16.03 -33.81 -3.64
CA ARG A 369 -17.37 -33.45 -3.13
C ARG A 369 -18.50 -34.38 -3.62
N GLY A 370 -18.19 -35.43 -4.37
CA GLY A 370 -19.17 -36.34 -4.99
C GLY A 370 -19.95 -35.75 -6.17
N ARG A 371 -19.58 -34.56 -6.68
CA ARG A 371 -20.27 -33.84 -7.77
C ARG A 371 -19.81 -34.32 -9.16
N ARG A 372 -19.91 -35.62 -9.42
CA ARG A 372 -19.40 -36.28 -10.65
C ARG A 372 -19.93 -35.67 -11.95
N SER A 373 -21.23 -35.39 -12.04
CA SER A 373 -21.85 -34.84 -13.25
C SER A 373 -21.30 -33.45 -13.60
N GLU A 374 -20.86 -32.69 -12.60
CA GLU A 374 -20.24 -31.39 -12.82
C GLU A 374 -18.78 -31.50 -13.26
N ALA A 375 -18.00 -32.39 -12.63
CA ALA A 375 -16.64 -32.69 -13.05
C ALA A 375 -16.60 -33.07 -14.54
N LEU A 376 -17.53 -33.92 -15.00
CA LEU A 376 -17.68 -34.29 -16.41
C LEU A 376 -17.96 -33.10 -17.33
N ARG A 377 -18.89 -32.21 -16.95
CA ARG A 377 -19.22 -31.02 -17.75
C ARG A 377 -18.02 -30.05 -17.84
N ARG A 378 -17.32 -29.82 -16.72
CA ARG A 378 -16.16 -28.92 -16.66
C ARG A 378 -15.00 -29.45 -17.49
N TYR A 379 -14.71 -30.75 -17.40
CA TYR A 379 -13.68 -31.40 -18.22
C TYR A 379 -13.98 -31.30 -19.72
N ALA A 380 -15.22 -31.59 -20.13
CA ALA A 380 -15.63 -31.44 -21.53
C ALA A 380 -15.51 -29.98 -22.02
N ALA A 381 -15.91 -29.01 -21.20
CA ALA A 381 -15.78 -27.59 -21.53
C ALA A 381 -14.31 -27.16 -21.66
N LEU A 382 -13.43 -27.61 -20.76
CA LEU A 382 -11.99 -27.34 -20.82
C LEU A 382 -11.39 -27.88 -22.12
N ARG A 383 -11.65 -29.14 -22.47
CA ARG A 383 -11.14 -29.75 -23.71
C ARG A 383 -11.54 -28.95 -24.95
N VAL A 384 -12.80 -28.55 -25.04
CA VAL A 384 -13.29 -27.75 -26.17
C VAL A 384 -12.60 -26.38 -26.20
N ARG A 385 -12.39 -25.74 -25.04
CA ARG A 385 -11.75 -24.43 -24.94
C ARG A 385 -10.28 -24.46 -25.36
N ILE A 386 -9.49 -25.41 -24.86
CA ILE A 386 -8.07 -25.56 -25.19
C ILE A 386 -7.92 -25.91 -26.68
N LEU A 387 -8.67 -26.89 -27.17
CA LEU A 387 -8.60 -27.31 -28.57
C LEU A 387 -8.94 -26.17 -29.54
N ARG A 388 -9.96 -25.35 -29.23
CA ARG A 388 -10.34 -24.21 -30.09
C ARG A 388 -9.33 -23.07 -30.08
N THR A 389 -8.65 -22.85 -28.95
CA THR A 389 -7.77 -21.69 -28.77
C THR A 389 -6.34 -21.99 -29.20
N PHE A 390 -5.84 -23.19 -28.88
CA PHE A 390 -4.45 -23.58 -29.11
C PHE A 390 -4.28 -24.74 -30.09
N GLY A 391 -5.34 -25.47 -30.43
CA GLY A 391 -5.24 -26.66 -31.29
C GLY A 391 -4.67 -27.89 -30.58
N GLU A 392 -4.56 -27.86 -29.25
CA GLU A 392 -3.97 -28.90 -28.43
C GLU A 392 -5.04 -29.68 -27.64
N GLU A 393 -4.71 -30.91 -27.23
CA GLU A 393 -5.50 -31.69 -26.29
C GLU A 393 -5.02 -31.48 -24.85
N VAL A 394 -5.92 -31.69 -23.89
CA VAL A 394 -5.59 -31.67 -22.45
C VAL A 394 -4.76 -32.92 -22.11
N ASP A 395 -3.75 -32.76 -21.27
CA ASP A 395 -2.74 -33.76 -20.91
C ASP A 395 -3.16 -34.75 -19.82
N PHE A 396 -4.38 -34.67 -19.31
CA PHE A 396 -4.90 -35.57 -18.26
C PHE A 396 -6.30 -36.09 -18.60
N SER A 397 -6.63 -37.25 -18.03
CA SER A 397 -7.95 -37.87 -18.10
C SER A 397 -8.70 -37.78 -16.76
N LEU A 398 -10.02 -37.94 -16.79
CA LEU A 398 -10.83 -38.00 -15.56
C LEU A 398 -10.50 -39.22 -14.68
N SER A 399 -9.98 -40.31 -15.25
CA SER A 399 -9.51 -41.48 -14.49
C SER A 399 -8.28 -41.15 -13.64
N ASP A 400 -7.38 -40.31 -14.15
CA ASP A 400 -6.14 -39.94 -13.45
C ASP A 400 -6.44 -39.15 -12.16
N LEU A 401 -7.53 -38.38 -12.16
CA LEU A 401 -7.98 -37.62 -10.99
C LEU A 401 -8.67 -38.47 -9.94
N ARG A 402 -9.31 -39.58 -10.33
CA ARG A 402 -9.96 -40.50 -9.38
C ARG A 402 -8.96 -41.37 -8.62
N GLY A 403 -7.92 -41.84 -9.32
CA GLY A 403 -6.87 -42.66 -8.70
C GLY A 403 -6.00 -41.90 -7.70
N ALA A 404 -5.84 -40.58 -7.88
CA ALA A 404 -5.10 -39.73 -6.94
C ALA A 404 -5.87 -39.47 -5.64
N GLU A 405 -7.20 -39.44 -5.66
CA GLU A 405 -8.04 -39.34 -4.46
C GLU A 405 -8.04 -40.65 -3.68
N GLU A 406 -8.25 -41.79 -4.34
CA GLU A 406 -8.22 -43.11 -3.70
C GLU A 406 -6.85 -43.37 -3.01
N ALA A 407 -5.75 -42.95 -3.64
CA ALA A 407 -4.42 -43.05 -3.04
C ALA A 407 -4.15 -42.05 -1.89
N ALA A 408 -4.75 -40.85 -1.94
CA ALA A 408 -4.61 -39.85 -0.88
C ALA A 408 -5.45 -40.21 0.36
N ASP A 409 -6.67 -40.70 0.17
CA ASP A 409 -7.54 -41.20 1.23
C ASP A 409 -6.91 -42.43 1.94
N GLU A 410 -6.24 -43.32 1.20
CA GLU A 410 -5.49 -44.45 1.77
C GLU A 410 -4.25 -43.99 2.59
N LEU A 411 -3.59 -42.90 2.19
CA LEU A 411 -2.43 -42.33 2.89
C LEU A 411 -2.82 -41.59 4.18
N ASP A 412 -3.90 -40.81 4.15
CA ASP A 412 -4.43 -40.14 5.36
C ASP A 412 -5.01 -41.16 6.35
N ALA A 413 -5.71 -42.21 5.87
CA ALA A 413 -6.17 -43.31 6.71
C ALA A 413 -5.02 -44.11 7.36
N ALA A 414 -3.90 -44.27 6.64
CA ALA A 414 -2.70 -44.92 7.18
C ALA A 414 -1.95 -44.05 8.19
N ALA A 415 -1.98 -42.72 8.05
CA ALA A 415 -1.40 -41.79 9.01
C ALA A 415 -2.19 -41.75 10.32
N GLU A 416 -3.53 -41.78 10.26
CA GLU A 416 -4.39 -41.84 11.45
C GLU A 416 -4.32 -43.20 12.17
N ALA A 417 -4.10 -44.30 11.45
CA ALA A 417 -3.94 -45.64 12.03
C ALA A 417 -2.56 -45.89 12.68
N GLY A 418 -1.56 -45.04 12.41
CA GLY A 418 -0.21 -45.15 12.96
C GLY A 418 0.03 -44.39 14.28
N GLU A 419 -0.94 -43.59 14.73
CA GLU A 419 -0.92 -42.85 16.01
C GLU A 419 -1.81 -43.47 17.10
N ALA A 420 -2.45 -44.61 16.83
CA ALA A 420 -3.22 -45.42 17.80
C ALA A 420 -2.41 -46.61 18.31
#